data_AF-A0A537FXK6-F1
#
_entry.id   AF-A0A537FXK6-F1
#
_cell.length_a   1.000
_cell.length_b   1.000
_cell.length_c   1.000
_cell.angle_alpha   90.00
_cell.angle_beta   90.00
_cell.angle_gamma   90.00
#
_symmetry.space_group_name_H-M   'P 1'
#
loop_
_entity.id
_entity.type
_entity.pdbx_description
1 polymer ?
#
loop_
_entity_poly.entity_id
_entity_poly.type
_entity_poly.pdbx_seq_one_letter_code
_entity_poly.pdbx_strand_id
1 'polypeptide(L)'
;MKCGRENEASATFCQSCGASLQQPGVRATTMPSAKMERPVGVTIIGIFQILGAIGILGLNALIAAYSPVLGLLFLPVGVIALVIGVSLFTGKNWARILMIIGGVLDIITIVGIPLGIIIIVYFRRQNVVAYFNQKK
;
A
#
# COMPACT_ATOMS: atom_id res chain seq x y z
N MET A 1 -29.41 2.48 -3.07
CA MET A 1 -29.23 1.87 -1.74
C MET A 1 -27.82 1.28 -1.70
N LYS A 2 -26.89 1.80 -0.90
CA LYS A 2 -25.47 1.41 -1.01
C LYS A 2 -24.97 0.74 0.29
N CYS A 3 -24.80 -0.58 0.20
CA CYS A 3 -24.23 -1.56 1.14
C CYS A 3 -24.82 -1.75 2.55
N GLY A 4 -25.62 -0.82 3.09
CA GLY A 4 -26.33 -1.02 4.37
C GLY A 4 -25.43 -1.12 5.62
N ARG A 5 -24.16 -0.70 5.52
CA ARG A 5 -23.21 -0.67 6.63
C ARG A 5 -23.11 0.75 7.19
N GLU A 6 -23.10 0.86 8.51
CA GLU A 6 -22.85 2.12 9.21
C GLU A 6 -21.41 2.57 8.94
N ASN A 7 -21.23 3.88 8.71
CA ASN A 7 -19.93 4.51 8.60
C ASN A 7 -19.84 5.58 9.69
N GLU A 8 -18.62 5.96 10.05
CA GLU A 8 -18.40 7.08 10.95
C GLU A 8 -19.10 8.35 10.43
N ALA A 9 -19.68 9.15 11.34
CA ALA A 9 -20.51 10.29 10.99
C ALA A 9 -19.79 11.37 10.16
N SER A 10 -18.45 11.40 10.20
CA SER A 10 -17.59 12.31 9.43
C SER A 10 -17.06 11.72 8.11
N ALA A 11 -17.38 10.46 7.80
CA ALA A 11 -16.84 9.78 6.63
C ALA A 11 -17.40 10.38 5.34
N THR A 12 -16.52 10.90 4.49
CA THR A 12 -16.88 11.44 3.16
C THR A 12 -17.15 10.33 2.13
N PHE A 13 -16.64 9.13 2.40
CA PHE A 13 -16.82 7.94 1.58
C PHE A 13 -17.09 6.73 2.47
N CYS A 14 -17.90 5.81 1.97
CA CYS A 14 -18.23 4.54 2.61
C CYS A 14 -16.98 3.68 2.77
N GLN A 15 -16.58 3.35 4.00
CA GLN A 15 -15.41 2.53 4.30
C GLN A 15 -15.58 1.10 3.77
N SER A 16 -16.82 0.58 3.75
CA SER A 16 -17.14 -0.76 3.25
C SER A 16 -17.23 -0.85 1.72
N CYS A 17 -17.69 0.22 1.05
CA CYS A 17 -18.16 0.15 -0.34
C CYS A 17 -17.60 1.24 -1.27
N GLY A 18 -16.87 2.22 -0.74
CA GLY A 18 -16.25 3.31 -1.50
C GLY A 18 -17.25 4.31 -2.11
N ALA A 19 -18.54 4.18 -1.83
CA ALA A 19 -19.56 5.13 -2.27
C ALA A 19 -19.34 6.51 -1.63
N SER A 20 -19.43 7.59 -2.41
CA SER A 20 -19.46 8.94 -1.85
C SER A 20 -20.67 9.09 -0.93
N LEU A 21 -20.40 9.54 0.31
CA LEU A 21 -21.40 9.87 1.33
C LEU A 21 -21.68 11.38 1.35
N GLN A 22 -21.07 12.15 0.44
CA GLN A 22 -21.27 13.59 0.33
C GLN A 22 -22.74 13.87 -0.04
N GLN A 23 -23.57 14.11 0.97
CA GLN A 23 -24.94 14.59 0.77
C GLN A 23 -24.89 16.04 0.28
N PRO A 24 -25.51 16.38 -0.86
CA PRO A 24 -25.58 17.75 -1.33
C PRO A 24 -26.55 18.53 -0.43
N GLY A 25 -26.04 19.25 0.57
CA GLY A 25 -26.84 20.24 1.30
C GLY A 25 -26.55 20.44 2.79
N VAL A 26 -25.79 19.56 3.46
CA VAL A 26 -25.47 19.76 4.88
C VAL A 26 -24.16 20.54 5.00
N ARG A 27 -24.27 21.79 5.43
CA ARG A 27 -23.13 22.69 5.69
C ARG A 27 -22.15 22.00 6.64
N ALA A 28 -20.94 21.82 6.16
CA ALA A 28 -19.82 21.26 6.92
C ALA A 28 -19.60 22.09 8.19
N THR A 29 -20.00 21.54 9.33
CA THR A 29 -19.43 21.97 10.60
C THR A 29 -17.94 21.69 10.50
N THR A 30 -17.11 22.71 10.74
CA THR A 30 -15.64 22.63 10.76
C THR A 30 -15.20 21.71 11.88
N MET A 31 -15.27 20.41 11.63
CA MET A 31 -14.53 19.42 12.41
C MET A 31 -13.05 19.55 12.03
N PRO A 32 -12.13 19.43 13.00
CA PRO A 32 -10.70 19.48 12.72
C PRO A 32 -10.40 18.39 11.70
N SER A 33 -9.56 18.71 10.72
CA SER A 33 -9.11 17.80 9.67
C SER A 33 -8.82 16.42 10.25
N ALA A 34 -9.81 15.52 10.17
CA ALA A 34 -9.73 14.20 10.75
C ALA A 34 -8.80 13.42 9.82
N LYS A 35 -7.53 13.34 10.22
CA LYS A 35 -6.51 12.52 9.58
C LYS A 35 -7.09 11.11 9.43
N MET A 36 -7.21 10.62 8.21
CA MET A 36 -7.88 9.35 7.95
C MET A 36 -7.08 8.23 8.60
N GLU A 37 -7.77 7.35 9.31
CA GLU A 37 -7.15 6.16 9.88
C GLU A 37 -6.59 5.27 8.77
N ARG A 38 -5.48 4.59 9.05
CA ARG A 38 -4.80 3.75 8.06
C ARG A 38 -5.71 2.59 7.63
N PRO A 39 -5.97 2.41 6.32
CA PRO A 39 -6.75 1.28 5.86
C PRO A 39 -6.02 -0.05 6.14
N VAL A 40 -6.74 -1.01 6.70
CA VAL A 40 -6.20 -2.32 7.15
C VAL A 40 -5.40 -3.04 6.06
N GLY A 41 -5.86 -2.98 4.81
CA GLY A 41 -5.15 -3.64 3.70
C GLY A 41 -3.79 -3.00 3.36
N VAL A 42 -3.60 -1.70 3.57
CA VAL A 42 -2.25 -1.08 3.44
C VAL A 42 -1.32 -1.61 4.52
N THR A 43 -1.81 -1.81 5.74
CA THR A 43 -1.01 -2.39 6.83
C THR A 43 -0.64 -3.84 6.54
N ILE A 44 -1.61 -4.66 6.11
CA ILE A 44 -1.37 -6.08 5.78
C ILE A 44 -0.36 -6.18 4.63
N ILE A 45 -0.58 -5.47 3.52
CA ILE A 45 0.33 -5.49 2.36
C ILE A 45 1.71 -4.98 2.76
N GLY A 46 1.79 -3.91 3.56
CA GLY A 46 3.06 -3.38 4.06
C GLY A 46 3.84 -4.39 4.90
N ILE A 47 3.18 -5.14 5.78
CA ILE A 47 3.81 -6.19 6.59
C ILE A 47 4.31 -7.32 5.68
N PHE A 48 3.48 -7.82 4.77
CA PHE A 48 3.89 -8.85 3.81
C PHE A 48 5.08 -8.39 2.94
N GLN A 49 5.10 -7.12 2.52
CA GLN A 49 6.21 -6.54 1.77
C GLN A 49 7.51 -6.52 2.59
N ILE A 50 7.44 -6.16 3.88
CA ILE A 50 8.60 -6.17 4.78
C ILE A 50 9.10 -7.59 5.00
N LEU A 51 8.21 -8.56 5.24
CA LEU A 51 8.58 -9.97 5.38
C LEU A 51 9.22 -10.52 4.11
N GLY A 52 8.67 -10.18 2.94
CA GLY A 52 9.25 -10.52 1.64
C GLY A 52 10.64 -9.92 1.45
N ALA A 53 10.82 -8.63 1.80
CA ALA A 53 12.11 -7.96 1.72
C ALA A 53 13.16 -8.58 2.66
N ILE A 54 12.76 -8.95 3.89
CA ILE A 54 13.64 -9.67 4.82
C ILE A 54 14.02 -11.04 4.25
N GLY A 55 13.08 -11.76 3.63
CA GLY A 55 13.35 -13.02 2.94
C GLY A 55 14.37 -12.87 1.80
N ILE A 56 14.21 -11.84 0.96
CA ILE A 56 15.14 -11.55 -0.13
C ILE A 56 16.53 -11.19 0.42
N LEU A 57 16.61 -10.35 1.45
CA LEU A 57 17.87 -9.97 2.08
C LEU A 57 18.56 -11.17 2.76
N GLY A 58 17.80 -12.05 3.42
CA GLY A 58 18.32 -13.27 4.02
C GLY A 58 18.86 -14.23 2.98
N LEU A 59 18.13 -14.46 1.89
CA LEU A 59 18.61 -15.26 0.76
C LEU A 59 19.86 -14.64 0.12
N ASN A 60 19.87 -13.31 -0.04
CA ASN A 60 21.02 -12.60 -0.59
C ASN A 60 22.25 -12.72 0.32
N ALA A 61 22.08 -12.73 1.64
CA ALA A 61 23.18 -12.95 2.58
C ALA A 61 23.80 -14.35 2.43
N LEU A 62 22.97 -15.39 2.17
CA LEU A 62 23.46 -16.73 1.88
C LEU A 62 24.22 -16.79 0.54
N ILE A 63 23.72 -16.12 -0.50
CA ILE A 63 24.39 -16.02 -1.80
C ILE A 63 25.72 -15.27 -1.67
N ALA A 64 25.75 -14.18 -0.91
CA ALA A 64 26.95 -13.39 -0.65
C ALA A 64 28.05 -14.21 0.03
N ALA A 65 27.69 -15.20 0.86
CA ALA A 65 28.65 -16.10 1.49
C ALA A 65 29.38 -17.02 0.48
N TYR A 66 28.73 -17.36 -0.64
CA TYR A 66 29.34 -18.15 -1.73
C TYR A 66 30.00 -17.26 -2.80
N SER A 67 29.33 -16.19 -3.20
CA SER A 67 29.81 -15.25 -4.22
C SER A 67 29.51 -13.81 -3.78
N PRO A 68 30.49 -13.10 -3.21
CA PRO A 68 30.28 -11.74 -2.70
C PRO A 68 29.94 -10.74 -3.80
N VAL A 69 30.40 -10.98 -5.04
CA VAL A 69 30.10 -10.13 -6.20
C VAL A 69 28.61 -10.18 -6.55
N LEU A 70 28.02 -11.39 -6.58
CA LEU A 70 26.58 -11.55 -6.84
C LEU A 70 25.76 -10.99 -5.67
N GLY A 71 26.21 -11.20 -4.44
CA GLY A 71 25.56 -10.66 -3.26
C GLY A 71 25.43 -9.13 -3.27
N LEU A 72 26.50 -8.44 -3.66
CA LEU A 72 26.51 -6.97 -3.75
C LEU A 72 25.60 -6.45 -4.86
N LEU A 73 25.48 -7.19 -5.97
CA LEU A 73 24.62 -6.82 -7.10
C LEU A 73 23.13 -6.83 -6.74
N PHE A 74 22.67 -7.83 -5.99
CA PHE A 74 21.26 -7.98 -5.61
C PHE A 74 20.88 -7.28 -4.29
N LEU A 75 21.86 -6.85 -3.50
CA LEU A 75 21.65 -6.08 -2.27
C LEU A 75 20.77 -4.84 -2.45
N PRO A 76 21.00 -3.95 -3.44
CA PRO A 76 20.14 -2.78 -3.63
C PRO A 76 18.68 -3.13 -3.88
N VAL A 77 18.39 -4.25 -4.55
CA VAL A 77 17.01 -4.69 -4.81
C VAL A 77 16.27 -4.99 -3.51
N GLY A 78 16.90 -5.74 -2.60
CA GLY A 78 16.32 -6.05 -1.29
C GLY A 78 16.14 -4.82 -0.41
N VAL A 79 17.11 -3.89 -0.42
CA VAL A 79 17.02 -2.63 0.34
C VAL A 79 15.90 -1.74 -0.20
N ILE A 80 15.77 -1.59 -1.52
CA ILE A 80 14.71 -0.81 -2.14
C ILE A 80 13.33 -1.40 -1.77
N ALA A 81 13.17 -2.73 -1.85
CA ALA A 81 11.94 -3.39 -1.46
C ALA A 81 11.56 -3.10 0.01
N LEU A 82 12.53 -3.11 0.92
CA LEU A 82 12.33 -2.79 2.33
C LEU A 82 11.94 -1.32 2.55
N VAL A 83 12.62 -0.39 1.86
CA VAL A 83 12.30 1.04 1.90
C VAL A 83 10.87 1.29 1.40
N ILE A 84 10.46 0.62 0.32
CA ILE A 84 9.09 0.72 -0.20
C ILE A 84 8.08 0.25 0.87
N GLY A 85 8.31 -0.92 1.49
CA GLY A 85 7.44 -1.46 2.54
C GLY A 85 7.29 -0.51 3.74
N VAL A 86 8.39 0.06 4.24
CA VAL A 86 8.35 1.04 5.34
C VAL A 86 7.68 2.35 4.90
N SER A 87 7.97 2.80 3.68
CA SER A 87 7.41 4.05 3.13
C SER A 87 5.90 4.00 2.97
N LEU A 88 5.32 2.80 2.83
CA LEU A 88 3.88 2.58 2.77
C LEU A 88 3.14 3.12 3.98
N PHE A 89 3.71 2.91 5.17
CA PHE A 89 3.18 3.43 6.42
C PHE A 89 3.25 4.96 6.47
N THR A 90 4.25 5.55 5.83
CA THR A 90 4.36 7.01 5.82
C THR A 90 3.25 7.69 5.03
N GLY A 91 2.45 6.99 4.23
CA GLY A 91 1.34 7.60 3.50
C GLY A 91 1.80 8.58 2.40
N LYS A 92 3.04 8.45 1.91
CA LYS A 92 3.56 9.26 0.80
C LYS A 92 3.00 8.75 -0.53
N ASN A 93 2.55 9.65 -1.41
CA ASN A 93 2.07 9.29 -2.76
C ASN A 93 3.08 8.51 -3.61
N TRP A 94 4.38 8.81 -3.48
CA TRP A 94 5.44 8.08 -4.18
C TRP A 94 5.51 6.60 -3.77
N ALA A 95 5.22 6.26 -2.51
CA ALA A 95 5.21 4.87 -2.04
C ALA A 95 4.12 4.05 -2.75
N ARG A 96 2.95 4.65 -2.95
CA ARG A 96 1.86 4.02 -3.71
C ARG A 96 2.24 3.80 -5.18
N ILE A 97 2.87 4.76 -5.84
CA ILE A 97 3.30 4.61 -7.24
C ILE A 97 4.32 3.46 -7.36
N LEU A 98 5.31 3.43 -6.47
CA LEU A 98 6.31 2.36 -6.46
C LEU A 98 5.70 0.99 -6.19
N MET A 99 4.70 0.88 -5.32
CA MET A 99 3.98 -0.39 -5.12
C MET A 99 3.18 -0.83 -6.34
N ILE A 100 2.57 0.10 -7.09
CA ILE A 100 1.87 -0.26 -8.33
C ILE A 100 2.88 -0.77 -9.36
N ILE A 101 4.03 -0.11 -9.50
CA ILE A 101 5.11 -0.56 -10.39
C ILE A 101 5.62 -1.95 -9.95
N GLY A 102 5.86 -2.15 -8.65
CA GLY A 102 6.24 -3.45 -8.09
C GLY A 102 5.22 -4.54 -8.41
N GLY A 103 3.93 -4.26 -8.22
CA GLY A 103 2.86 -5.20 -8.58
C GLY A 103 2.81 -5.54 -10.08
N VAL A 104 3.17 -4.60 -10.96
CA VAL A 104 3.31 -4.89 -12.41
C VAL A 104 4.53 -5.78 -12.69
N LEU A 105 5.65 -5.56 -12.00
CA LEU A 105 6.84 -6.42 -12.11
C LEU A 105 6.54 -7.83 -11.60
N ASP A 106 5.77 -7.97 -10.53
CA ASP A 106 5.37 -9.27 -9.98
C ASP A 106 4.51 -10.07 -10.97
N ILE A 107 3.68 -9.42 -11.80
CA ILE A 107 2.87 -10.10 -12.83
C ILE A 107 3.74 -10.75 -13.91
N ILE A 108 4.92 -10.20 -14.21
CA ILE A 108 5.85 -10.80 -15.17
C ILE A 108 6.36 -12.15 -14.64
N THR A 109 6.40 -12.31 -13.31
CA THR A 109 6.74 -13.59 -12.69
C THR A 109 5.48 -14.44 -12.56
N ILE A 110 5.48 -15.66 -13.11
CA ILE A 110 4.33 -16.58 -13.06
C ILE A 110 3.82 -16.80 -11.63
N VAL A 111 4.74 -16.80 -10.66
CA VAL A 111 4.46 -16.98 -9.22
C VAL A 111 3.82 -15.72 -8.60
N GLY A 112 4.14 -14.52 -9.08
CA GLY A 112 3.70 -13.25 -8.51
C GLY A 112 2.36 -12.73 -9.01
N ILE A 113 1.79 -13.33 -10.06
CA ILE A 113 0.51 -12.93 -10.68
C ILE A 113 -0.61 -12.66 -9.65
N PRO A 114 -0.97 -13.57 -8.73
CA PRO A 114 -2.09 -13.33 -7.82
C PRO A 114 -1.85 -12.13 -6.90
N LEU A 115 -0.62 -11.97 -6.38
CA LEU A 115 -0.26 -10.84 -5.52
C LEU A 115 -0.23 -9.52 -6.28
N GLY A 116 0.36 -9.51 -7.48
CA GLY A 116 0.43 -8.32 -8.33
C GLY A 116 -0.95 -7.77 -8.69
N ILE A 117 -1.89 -8.66 -9.06
CA ILE A 117 -3.28 -8.27 -9.35
C ILE A 117 -3.95 -7.68 -8.11
N ILE A 118 -3.82 -8.34 -6.94
CA ILE A 118 -4.40 -7.86 -5.68
C ILE A 118 -3.87 -6.46 -5.34
N ILE A 119 -2.55 -6.24 -5.45
CA ILE A 119 -1.92 -4.94 -5.17
C ILE A 119 -2.48 -3.87 -6.11
N ILE A 120 -2.50 -4.12 -7.43
CA ILE A 120 -2.97 -3.13 -8.41
C ILE A 120 -4.44 -2.78 -8.17
N VAL A 121 -5.31 -3.77 -7.97
CA VAL A 121 -6.75 -3.54 -7.74
C VAL A 121 -6.99 -2.83 -6.41
N TYR A 122 -6.28 -3.22 -5.34
CA TYR A 122 -6.44 -2.64 -4.02
C TYR A 122 -5.97 -1.17 -3.98
N PHE A 123 -4.79 -0.86 -4.53
CA PHE A 123 -4.26 0.50 -4.54
C PHE A 123 -4.99 1.45 -5.48
N ARG A 124 -5.80 0.93 -6.41
CA ARG A 124 -6.74 1.74 -7.21
C ARG A 124 -8.02 2.13 -6.47
N ARG A 125 -8.35 1.53 -5.30
CA ARG A 125 -9.55 1.90 -4.55
C ARG A 125 -9.48 3.33 -4.04
N GLN A 126 -10.59 4.07 -4.15
CA GLN A 126 -10.69 5.48 -3.77
C GLN A 126 -10.31 5.73 -2.30
N ASN A 127 -10.67 4.81 -1.39
CA ASN A 127 -10.31 4.91 0.03
C ASN A 127 -8.78 4.95 0.24
N VAL A 128 -8.04 4.16 -0.54
CA VAL A 128 -6.56 4.10 -0.46
C VAL A 128 -5.94 5.33 -1.11
N VAL A 129 -6.47 5.74 -2.27
CA VAL A 129 -6.04 6.97 -2.96
C VAL A 129 -6.20 8.20 -2.06
N ALA A 130 -7.33 8.31 -1.34
CA ALA A 130 -7.59 9.40 -0.42
C ALA A 130 -6.65 9.39 0.80
N TYR A 131 -6.24 8.22 1.30
CA TYR A 131 -5.22 8.10 2.36
C TYR A 131 -3.87 8.70 1.92
N PHE A 132 -3.38 8.33 0.73
CA PHE A 132 -2.08 8.80 0.25
C PHE A 132 -2.08 10.27 -0.22
N ASN A 133 -3.24 10.81 -0.59
CA ASN A 133 -3.42 12.20 -1.03
C ASN A 133 -3.67 13.20 0.11
N GLN A 134 -3.72 12.75 1.37
CA GLN A 134 -3.88 13.67 2.49
C GLN A 134 -2.67 14.59 2.63
N LYS A 135 -2.93 15.90 2.67
CA LYS A 135 -1.90 16.89 3.02
C LYS A 135 -1.50 16.65 4.47
N LYS A 136 -0.21 16.46 4.68
CA LYS A 136 0.38 16.24 6.01
C LYS A 136 0.60 17.53 6.75
#